data_AF-A0A640W0G6-F1
#
_entry.id   AF-A0A640W0G6-F1
#
_cell.length_a   1.000
_cell.length_b   1.000
_cell.length_c   1.000
_cell.angle_alpha   90.00
_cell.angle_beta   90.00
_cell.angle_gamma   90.00
#
_symmetry.space_group_name_H-M   'P 1'
#
loop_
_entity.id
_entity.type
_entity.pdbx_description
1 polymer ?
#
loop_
_entity_poly.entity_id
_entity_poly.type
_entity_poly.pdbx_seq_one_letter_code
_entity_poly.pdbx_strand_id
1 'polypeptide(L)' 'MDVAITGAAGYFGRKLIALMEKDEFYGRIVGISRRQWNHGFTKLEYHNVRNEDIKIYLMESMP' A
#
# COMPACT_ATOMS: atom_id res chain seq x y z
N MET A 1 -2.84 12.18 -7.32
CA MET A 1 -3.41 10.90 -7.76
C MET A 1 -3.22 9.86 -6.67
N ASP A 2 -4.23 9.03 -6.45
CA ASP A 2 -4.16 7.91 -5.50
C ASP A 2 -3.92 6.61 -6.26
N VAL A 3 -3.07 5.75 -5.71
CA VAL A 3 -2.68 4.49 -6.37
C VAL A 3 -2.60 3.35 -5.36
N ALA A 4 -3.04 2.16 -5.78
CA ALA A 4 -2.92 0.93 -5.01
C ALA A 4 -1.84 0.01 -5.61
N ILE A 5 -0.98 -0.56 -4.76
CA ILE A 5 0.11 -1.45 -5.17
C ILE A 5 0.00 -2.78 -4.44
N THR A 6 -0.25 -3.85 -5.17
CA THR A 6 -0.12 -5.22 -4.66
C THR A 6 1.34 -5.66 -4.73
N GLY A 7 1.79 -6.42 -3.73
CA GLY A 7 3.21 -6.78 -3.61
C GLY A 7 4.08 -5.61 -3.12
N ALA A 8 3.50 -4.63 -2.41
CA ALA A 8 4.19 -3.43 -1.94
C ALA A 8 5.48 -3.72 -1.14
N ALA A 9 5.47 -4.74 -0.28
CA ALA A 9 6.65 -5.14 0.49
C ALA A 9 7.64 -6.05 -0.29
N GLY A 10 7.42 -6.27 -1.58
CA GLY A 10 8.36 -6.93 -2.49
C GLY A 10 9.48 -6.00 -2.96
N TYR A 11 10.50 -6.56 -3.61
CA TYR A 11 11.66 -5.78 -4.08
C TYR A 11 11.25 -4.65 -5.03
N PHE A 12 10.44 -4.96 -6.04
CA PHE A 12 9.96 -3.97 -7.00
C PHE A 12 8.98 -2.98 -6.36
N GLY A 13 8.03 -3.45 -5.56
CA GLY A 13 7.06 -2.59 -4.86
C GLY A 13 7.74 -1.51 -4.02
N ARG A 14 8.74 -1.88 -3.23
CA ARG A 14 9.51 -0.92 -2.40
C ARG A 14 10.20 0.15 -3.23
N LYS A 15 10.81 -0.23 -4.37
CA LYS A 15 11.46 0.73 -5.26
C LYS A 15 10.47 1.66 -5.93
N LEU A 16 9.33 1.13 -6.38
CA LEU A 16 8.28 1.92 -7.01
C LEU A 16 7.72 2.95 -6.03
N ILE A 17 7.42 2.54 -4.80
CA ILE A 17 6.95 3.43 -3.73
C ILE A 17 7.98 4.51 -3.43
N ALA A 18 9.27 4.18 -3.36
CA ALA A 18 10.32 5.16 -3.11
C ALA A 18 10.44 6.23 -4.21
N LEU A 19 10.09 5.88 -5.46
CA LEU A 19 10.02 6.85 -6.55
C LEU A 19 8.77 7.71 -6.45
N MET A 20 7.61 7.09 -6.23
CA MET A 20 6.32 7.79 -6.09
C MET A 20 6.26 8.73 -4.88
N GLU A 21 6.93 8.39 -3.78
CA GLU A 21 7.03 9.24 -2.58
C GLU A 21 7.54 10.65 -2.92
N LYS A 22 8.51 10.73 -3.85
CA LYS A 22 9.18 11.98 -4.24
C LYS A 22 8.43 12.79 -5.28
N ASP A 23 7.43 12.18 -5.92
CA ASP A 23 6.71 12.78 -7.03
C ASP A 23 5.40 13.41 -6.50
N GLU A 24 5.23 14.71 -6.74
CA GLU A 24 4.05 15.48 -6.31
C GLU A 24 2.76 15.03 -7.00
N PHE A 25 2.85 14.34 -8.13
CA PHE A 25 1.70 13.77 -8.81
C PHE A 25 0.96 12.75 -7.94
N TYR A 26 1.67 12.02 -7.07
CA TYR A 26 1.08 11.03 -6.17
C TYR A 26 0.82 11.63 -4.79
N GLY A 27 -0.44 11.53 -4.34
CA GLY A 27 -0.89 12.03 -3.04
C GLY A 27 -0.92 10.94 -1.98
N ARG A 28 -1.52 9.79 -2.30
CA ARG A 28 -1.64 8.62 -1.42
C ARG A 28 -1.32 7.33 -2.15
N ILE A 29 -0.56 6.46 -1.49
CA ILE A 29 -0.19 5.15 -1.98
C ILE A 29 -0.75 4.11 -1.02
N VAL A 30 -1.67 3.26 -1.48
CA VAL A 30 -2.20 2.14 -0.70
C VAL A 30 -1.36 0.89 -1.01
N GLY A 31 -0.48 0.51 -0.07
CA GLY A 31 0.41 -0.62 -0.22
C GLY A 31 -0.17 -1.90 0.37
N ILE A 32 -0.30 -2.95 -0.44
CA ILE A 32 -0.93 -4.22 -0.02
C ILE A 32 0.09 -5.35 -0.16
N SER A 33 0.40 -6.04 0.94
CA SER A 33 1.24 -7.25 0.86
C SER A 33 1.03 -8.19 2.04
N ARG A 34 1.50 -9.44 1.90
CA ARG A 34 1.45 -10.46 2.96
C ARG A 34 2.63 -10.42 3.93
N ARG A 35 3.66 -9.63 3.61
CA ARG A 35 4.89 -9.57 4.41
C ARG A 35 4.73 -8.49 5.48
N GLN A 36 5.28 -8.70 6.66
CA GLN A 36 5.39 -7.58 7.58
C GLN A 36 6.43 -6.60 7.04
N TRP A 37 6.13 -5.32 7.10
CA TRP A 37 7.02 -4.29 6.61
C TRP A 37 6.88 -3.03 7.44
N ASN A 38 7.96 -2.65 8.11
CA ASN A 38 8.09 -1.35 8.74
C ASN A 38 8.74 -0.38 7.74
N HIS A 39 8.17 0.80 7.56
CA HIS A 39 8.62 1.80 6.59
C HIS A 39 8.56 3.21 7.18
N GLY A 40 9.32 4.13 6.56
CA GLY A 40 9.30 5.56 6.89
C GLY A 40 8.62 6.43 5.83
N PHE A 41 8.00 5.84 4.81
CA PHE A 41 7.28 6.60 3.77
C PHE A 41 6.05 7.31 4.34
N THR A 42 5.87 8.56 3.96
CA THR A 42 4.81 9.44 4.46
C THR A 42 3.53 9.34 3.65
N LYS A 43 3.64 9.07 2.34
CA LYS A 43 2.48 8.89 1.46
C LYS A 43 1.94 7.46 1.43
N LEU A 44 2.66 6.51 2.04
CA LEU A 44 2.31 5.09 2.04
C LEU A 44 1.40 4.74 3.22
N GLU A 45 0.20 4.26 2.91
CA GLU A 45 -0.67 3.55 3.83
C GLU A 45 -0.54 2.05 3.60
N TYR A 46 0.06 1.35 4.55
CA TYR A 46 0.43 -0.06 4.38
C TYR A 46 -0.52 -1.03 5.07
N HIS A 47 -1.06 -1.96 4.29
CA HIS A 47 -1.97 -3.02 4.73
C HIS A 47 -1.30 -4.39 4.61
N ASN A 48 -1.10 -5.05 5.76
CA ASN A 48 -0.62 -6.42 5.80
C ASN A 48 -1.79 -7.41 5.85
N VAL A 49 -1.98 -8.11 4.73
CA VAL A 49 -3.18 -8.93 4.49
C VAL A 49 -3.12 -10.34 5.08
N ARG A 50 -2.05 -10.67 5.81
CA ARG A 50 -1.98 -11.93 6.57
C ARG A 50 -2.83 -11.89 7.84
N ASN A 51 -3.03 -10.71 8.40
CA ASN A 51 -4.00 -10.50 9.48
C ASN A 51 -5.34 -10.13 8.85
N GLU A 52 -6.43 -10.48 9.53
CA GLU A 52 -7.79 -10.71 9.03
C GLU A 52 -8.53 -9.47 8.46
N ASP A 53 -7.81 -8.37 8.20
CA ASP A 53 -8.36 -7.03 7.99
C ASP A 53 -8.89 -6.77 6.57
N ILE A 54 -8.55 -7.59 5.56
CA ILE A 54 -9.07 -7.39 4.19
C ILE A 54 -10.56 -7.73 4.07
N LYS A 55 -11.09 -8.63 4.90
CA LYS A 55 -12.52 -9.01 4.80
C LYS A 55 -13.44 -7.83 5.12
N ILE A 56 -13.04 -6.93 6.01
CA ILE A 56 -13.88 -5.80 6.45
C ILE A 56 -14.00 -4.78 5.31
N TYR A 57 -12.88 -4.41 4.67
CA TYR A 57 -12.89 -3.39 3.60
C TYR A 57 -13.62 -3.81 2.32
N LEU A 58 -13.57 -5.10 1.95
CA LEU A 58 -14.27 -5.58 0.75
C LEU A 58 -15.77 -5.80 0.99
N MET A 59 -16.18 -6.11 2.22
CA MET A 59 -17.60 -6.33 2.55
C MET A 59 -18.35 -5.01 2.80
N GLU A 60 -17.68 -3.97 3.31
CA GLU A 60 -18.29 -2.64 3.52
C GLU A 60 -18.34 -1.77 2.25
N SER A 61 -17.58 -2.12 1.20
CA SER A 61 -17.51 -1.37 -0.06
C SER A 61 -18.39 -1.95 -1.17
N MET A 62 -19.15 -3.01 -0.89
CA MET A 62 -20.13 -3.57 -1.82
C MET A 62 -21.54 -3.10 -1.41
N PRO A 63 -22.30 -2.42 -2.29
CA PRO A 63 -23.67 -2.00 -2.01
C PRO A 63 -24.62 -3.18 -1.82
#